data_AF-A0AAJ6J0D8-F1
#
_entry.id   AF-A0AAJ6J0D8-F1
#
_cell.length_a   1.000
_cell.length_b   1.000
_cell.length_c   1.000
_cell.angle_alpha   90.00
_cell.angle_beta   90.00
_cell.angle_gamma   90.00
#
_symmetry.space_group_name_H-M   'P 1'
#
loop_
_entity.id
_entity.type
_entity.pdbx_description
1 polymer ?
#
loop_
_entity_poly.entity_id
_entity_poly.type
_entity_poly.pdbx_seq_one_letter_code
_entity_poly.pdbx_strand_id
1 'polypeptide(L)' 'MSVQNLLTLLLALVTLAAVSAIVGLIGYNVAREGGAPISAAIGRGSFVFFSVMTLFIALLAVLVSALT' A
#
# COMPACT_ATOMS: atom_id res chain seq x y z
N MET A 1 -19.41 1.34 -16.99
CA MET A 1 -18.11 0.66 -16.76
C MET A 1 -18.23 -0.80 -17.19
N SER A 2 -17.35 -1.32 -18.04
CA SER A 2 -17.40 -2.72 -18.49
C SER A 2 -16.88 -3.66 -17.39
N VAL A 3 -17.25 -4.96 -17.46
CA VAL A 3 -16.73 -6.00 -16.55
C VAL A 3 -15.20 -6.08 -16.61
N GLN A 4 -14.62 -5.90 -17.80
CA GLN A 4 -13.18 -5.90 -18.00
C GLN A 4 -12.50 -4.78 -17.19
N ASN A 5 -13.04 -3.56 -17.21
CA ASN A 5 -12.52 -2.44 -16.44
C ASN A 5 -12.59 -2.71 -14.93
N LEU A 6 -13.66 -3.37 -14.47
CA LEU A 6 -13.83 -3.73 -13.06
C LEU A 6 -12.75 -4.73 -12.63
N LEU A 7 -12.51 -5.77 -13.44
CA LEU A 7 -11.48 -6.77 -13.16
C LEU A 7 -10.07 -6.16 -13.16
N THR A 8 -9.79 -5.22 -14.08
CA THR A 8 -8.52 -4.48 -14.08
C THR A 8 -8.33 -3.66 -12.82
N LEU A 9 -9.38 -2.98 -12.35
CA LEU A 9 -9.32 -2.19 -11.11
C LEU A 9 -9.14 -3.07 -9.86
N LEU A 10 -9.80 -4.22 -9.81
CA LEU A 10 -9.60 -5.20 -8.74
C LEU A 10 -8.14 -5.71 -8.73
N LEU A 11 -7.61 -6.07 -9.90
CA LEU A 11 -6.23 -6.53 -10.02
C LEU A 11 -5.26 -5.44 -9.57
N ALA A 12 -5.46 -4.20 -10.03
CA ALA A 12 -4.65 -3.06 -9.61
C ALA A 12 -4.68 -2.87 -8.10
N LEU A 13 -5.86 -2.94 -7.47
CA LEU A 13 -5.99 -2.84 -6.01
C LEU A 13 -5.18 -3.92 -5.27
N VAL A 14 -5.28 -5.18 -5.71
CA VAL A 14 -4.53 -6.29 -5.11
C VAL A 14 -3.03 -6.10 -5.28
N THR A 15 -2.58 -5.71 -6.48
CA THR A 15 -1.16 -5.44 -6.73
C THR A 15 -0.64 -4.30 -5.86
N LEU A 16 -1.37 -3.20 -5.76
CA LEU A 16 -0.99 -2.05 -4.93
C LEU A 16 -0.96 -2.40 -3.45
N ALA A 17 -1.89 -3.23 -2.97
CA ALA A 17 -1.86 -3.75 -1.60
C ALA A 17 -0.61 -4.60 -1.33
N ALA A 18 -0.23 -5.48 -2.29
CA ALA A 18 0.99 -6.28 -2.18
C ALA A 18 2.26 -5.41 -2.17
N VAL A 19 2.33 -4.39 -3.02
CA VAL A 19 3.45 -3.43 -3.02
C VAL A 19 3.51 -2.69 -1.68
N SER A 20 2.36 -2.24 -1.17
CA SER A 20 2.31 -1.59 0.14
C SER A 20 2.85 -2.49 1.25
N ALA A 21 2.50 -3.78 1.25
CA ALA A 21 2.99 -4.75 2.22
C ALA A 21 4.52 -4.88 2.18
N ILE A 22 5.11 -4.92 0.98
CA ILE A 22 6.57 -4.95 0.79
C ILE A 22 7.21 -3.68 1.37
N VAL A 23 6.66 -2.50 1.08
CA VAL A 23 7.21 -1.23 1.58
C VAL A 23 7.09 -1.12 3.10
N GLY A 24 5.99 -1.61 3.68
CA GLY A 24 5.84 -1.73 5.14
C GLY A 24 6.87 -2.66 5.77
N LEU A 25 7.16 -3.80 5.14
CA LEU A 25 8.21 -4.73 5.58
C LEU A 25 9.60 -4.09 5.51
N ILE A 26 9.89 -3.31 4.47
CA ILE A 26 11.13 -2.52 4.38
C ILE A 26 11.20 -1.53 5.54
N GLY A 27 10.12 -0.78 5.82
CA GLY A 27 10.08 0.15 6.96
C GLY A 27 10.30 -0.54 8.32
N TYR A 28 9.75 -1.74 8.49
CA TYR A 28 10.03 -2.57 9.66
C TYR A 28 11.52 -2.94 9.76
N ASN A 29 12.11 -3.48 8.68
CA ASN A 29 13.50 -3.91 8.68
C ASN A 29 14.47 -2.75 8.93
N VAL A 30 14.25 -1.59 8.29
CA VAL A 30 15.04 -0.37 8.54
C VAL A 30 14.95 0.05 10.01
N ALA A 31 13.77 -0.04 10.62
CA ALA A 31 13.62 0.26 12.05
C ALA A 31 14.38 -0.76 12.93
N ARG A 32 14.38 -2.04 12.57
CA ARG A 32 15.11 -3.10 13.28
C ARG A 32 16.63 -2.91 13.18
N GLU A 33 17.13 -2.59 11.99
CA GLU A 33 18.54 -2.28 11.75
C GLU A 33 19.00 -1.04 12.54
N GLY A 34 18.12 -0.05 12.69
CA GLY A 34 18.33 1.12 13.55
C GLY A 34 18.19 0.85 15.05
N GLY A 35 18.06 -0.41 15.49
CA GLY A 35 18.04 -0.80 16.90
C GLY A 35 16.68 -0.64 17.61
N ALA A 36 15.59 -0.39 16.87
CA ALA A 36 14.26 -0.30 17.50
C ALA A 36 13.81 -1.66 18.07
N PRO A 37 13.15 -1.68 19.24
CA PRO A 37 12.51 -2.90 19.75
C PRO A 37 11.41 -3.35 18.78
N ILE A 38 11.12 -4.66 18.76
CA ILE A 38 10.18 -5.27 17.80
C ILE A 38 8.82 -4.57 17.82
N SER A 39 8.29 -4.24 19.00
CA SER A 39 7.02 -3.52 19.16
C SER A 39 7.01 -2.15 18.45
N ALA A 40 8.09 -1.37 18.57
CA ALA A 40 8.22 -0.09 17.90
C ALA A 40 8.46 -0.24 16.39
N ALA A 41 9.22 -1.25 15.97
CA ALA A 41 9.49 -1.54 14.57
C ALA A 41 8.21 -1.96 13.82
N ILE A 42 7.35 -2.77 14.45
CA ILE A 42 6.02 -3.11 13.90
C ILE A 42 5.21 -1.84 13.68
N GLY A 43 5.12 -0.96 14.67
CA GLY A 43 4.41 0.32 14.54
C GLY A 43 4.91 1.17 13.37
N ARG A 44 6.23 1.26 13.18
CA ARG A 44 6.85 1.98 12.06
C ARG A 44 6.54 1.33 10.71
N GLY A 45 6.70 0.01 10.59
CA GLY A 45 6.38 -0.72 9.37
C GLY A 45 4.90 -0.62 9.00
N SER A 46 4.00 -0.74 9.98
CA SER A 46 2.56 -0.55 9.79
C SER A 46 2.22 0.88 9.35
N PHE A 47 2.84 1.89 9.96
CA PHE A 47 2.63 3.29 9.53
C PHE A 47 3.01 3.51 8.07
N VAL A 48 4.15 2.96 7.65
CA VAL A 48 4.61 3.04 6.26
C VAL A 48 3.65 2.31 5.32
N PHE A 49 3.23 1.09 5.67
CA PHE A 49 2.22 0.34 4.92
C PHE A 49 0.92 1.15 4.75
N PHE A 50 0.35 1.65 5.83
CA PHE A 50 -0.92 2.38 5.74
C PHE A 50 -0.77 3.67 4.94
N SER A 51 0.35 4.38 5.09
CA SER A 51 0.62 5.61 4.32
C SER A 51 0.65 5.33 2.81
N VAL A 52 1.38 4.30 2.38
CA VAL A 52 1.47 3.93 0.96
C VAL A 52 0.14 3.43 0.43
N MET A 53 -0.58 2.61 1.21
CA MET A 53 -1.91 2.13 0.84
C MET A 53 -2.89 3.29 0.64
N THR A 54 -2.89 4.29 1.53
CA THR A 54 -3.75 5.47 1.40
C THR A 54 -3.44 6.26 0.12
N LEU A 55 -2.15 6.45 -0.22
CA LEU A 55 -1.76 7.11 -1.47
C LEU A 55 -2.24 6.34 -2.70
N PHE A 56 -2.13 5.01 -2.68
CA PHE A 56 -2.61 4.16 -3.77
C PHE A 56 -4.12 4.17 -3.92
N ILE A 57 -4.88 4.17 -2.82
CA ILE A 57 -6.34 4.31 -2.86
C ILE A 57 -6.71 5.69 -3.43
N ALA A 58 -6.04 6.76 -3.01
CA ALA A 58 -6.27 8.09 -3.55
C ALA A 58 -5.98 8.16 -5.06
N LEU A 59 -4.86 7.56 -5.50
CA LEU A 59 -4.52 7.45 -6.91
C LEU A 59 -5.60 6.67 -7.70
N LEU A 60 -6.06 5.53 -7.18
CA LEU A 60 -7.13 4.75 -7.80
C LEU A 60 -8.42 5.57 -7.91
N ALA A 61 -8.80 6.31 -6.87
CA ALA A 61 -10.00 7.17 -6.91
C ALA A 61 -9.90 8.22 -8.02
N VAL A 62 -8.75 8.90 -8.15
CA VAL A 62 -8.50 9.87 -9.22
C VAL A 62 -8.56 9.21 -10.60
N LEU A 63 -7.93 8.04 -10.77
CA LEU A 63 -7.93 7.31 -12.03
C LEU A 63 -9.33 6.85 -12.42
N VAL A 64 -10.13 6.34 -11.48
CA VAL A 64 -11.52 5.96 -11.72
C VAL A 64 -12.30 7.18 -12.21
N SER A 65 -12.23 8.31 -11.49
CA SER A 65 -12.96 9.52 -11.87
C SER A 65 -12.53 10.11 -13.21
N ALA A 66 -11.26 9.97 -13.59
CA ALA A 66 -10.76 10.45 -14.88
C ALA A 66 -11.17 9.55 -16.08
N LEU A 67 -11.51 8.28 -15.80
CA LEU A 67 -11.84 7.27 -16.82
C LEU A 67 -13.36 6.97 -16.92
N THR A 68 -14.17 7.59 -16.06
CA THR A 68 -15.65 7.53 -16.06
C THR A 68 -16.25 8.81 -16.60
#